data_AF-A0A537NBJ0-F1
#
_entry.id   AF-A0A537NBJ0-F1
#
_cell.length_a   1.000
_cell.length_b   1.000
_cell.length_c   1.000
_cell.angle_alpha   90.00
_cell.angle_beta   90.00
_cell.angle_gamma   90.00
#
_symmetry.space_group_name_H-M   'P 1'
#
loop_
_entity.id
_entity.type
_entity.pdbx_description
1 polymer ?
#
loop_
_entity_poly.entity_id
_entity_poly.type
_entity_poly.pdbx_seq_one_letter_code
_entity_poly.pdbx_strand_id
1 'polypeptide(L)'
;FVARRYRPADPMRLATIRILYPNMIAEAGPCGLWPHDIGPSLDGADFQNREYWNFGCANQRNLAAMVENPADLVQPRGDTPAYAARRSTMLEKYRKGEEPSGKYATDKDGKISDLTK
;
A
#
# COMPACT_ATOMS: atom_id res chain seq x y z
N PHE A 1 -0.19 22.99 -4.53
CA PHE A 1 -0.56 23.99 -3.51
C PHE A 1 -1.57 24.96 -4.10
N VAL A 2 -2.74 25.10 -3.48
CA VAL A 2 -3.76 26.05 -3.94
C VAL A 2 -3.59 27.34 -3.14
N ALA A 3 -3.06 28.39 -3.78
CA ALA A 3 -2.96 29.70 -3.17
C ALA A 3 -4.31 30.41 -3.29
N ARG A 4 -4.96 30.71 -2.15
CA ARG A 4 -6.17 31.55 -2.11
C ARG A 4 -5.81 32.92 -1.58
N ARG A 5 -6.36 33.97 -2.20
CA ARG A 5 -6.23 35.34 -1.67
C ARG A 5 -6.98 35.41 -0.35
N TYR A 6 -6.28 35.79 0.71
CA TYR A 6 -6.85 36.08 2.01
C TYR A 6 -6.89 37.59 2.21
N ARG A 7 -8.06 38.12 2.58
CA ARG A 7 -8.20 39.50 3.06
C ARG A 7 -8.54 39.44 4.55
N PRO A 8 -7.82 40.18 5.41
CA PRO A 8 -8.16 40.27 6.81
C PRO A 8 -9.56 40.91 6.96
N ALA A 9 -10.33 40.43 7.94
CA ALA A 9 -11.67 40.95 8.22
C ALA A 9 -11.64 42.41 8.69
N ASP A 10 -10.56 42.81 9.35
CA ASP A 10 -10.30 44.17 9.80
C ASP A 10 -9.14 44.77 9.00
N PRO A 11 -9.36 45.83 8.20
CA PRO A 11 -8.33 46.47 7.41
C PRO A 11 -7.29 47.24 8.25
N MET A 12 -7.53 47.49 9.54
CA MET A 12 -6.54 48.12 10.43
C MET A 12 -5.52 47.13 11.00
N ARG A 13 -5.67 45.83 10.77
CA ARG A 13 -4.73 44.80 11.21
C ARG A 13 -3.79 44.37 10.08
N LEU A 14 -2.54 44.09 10.43
CA LEU A 14 -1.56 43.53 9.50
C LEU A 14 -2.08 42.22 8.88
N ALA A 15 -1.86 42.04 7.58
CA ALA A 15 -2.27 40.84 6.87
C ALA A 15 -1.43 39.64 7.33
N THR A 16 -2.06 38.67 8.00
CA THR A 16 -1.41 37.43 8.41
C THR A 16 -1.40 36.42 7.26
N ILE A 17 -0.37 35.57 7.23
CA ILE A 17 -0.32 34.40 6.35
C ILE A 17 -1.14 33.28 7.01
N ARG A 18 -2.17 32.78 6.31
CA ARG A 18 -2.96 31.64 6.74
C ARG A 18 -2.56 30.40 5.96
N ILE A 19 -2.03 29.40 6.66
CA ILE A 19 -1.68 28.10 6.10
C ILE A 19 -2.85 27.14 6.36
N LEU A 20 -3.35 26.49 5.31
CA LEU A 20 -4.32 25.40 5.42
C LEU A 20 -3.68 24.12 4.90
N TYR A 21 -3.69 23.07 5.71
CA TYR A 21 -3.26 21.74 5.31
C TYR A 21 -4.44 20.78 5.43
N PRO A 22 -5.07 20.35 4.33
CA PRO A 22 -6.12 19.34 4.39
C PRO A 22 -5.47 18.00 4.75
N ASN A 23 -5.98 17.32 5.78
CA ASN A 23 -5.62 15.94 6.08
C ASN A 23 -6.65 15.02 5.41
N MET A 24 -6.17 13.99 4.70
CA MET A 24 -7.02 12.94 4.13
C MET A 24 -6.84 11.68 4.96
N ILE A 25 -7.94 10.94 5.14
CA ILE A 25 -7.97 9.70 5.91
C ILE A 25 -8.68 8.66 5.05
N ALA A 26 -8.11 7.46 4.95
CA ALA A 26 -8.83 6.33 4.40
C ALA A 26 -9.69 5.73 5.52
N GLU A 27 -11.00 5.70 5.32
CA GLU A 27 -11.94 5.06 6.24
C GLU A 27 -12.91 4.22 5.42
N ALA A 28 -13.05 2.94 5.79
CA ALA A 28 -14.18 2.12 5.40
C ALA A 28 -15.22 2.20 6.51
N GLY A 29 -16.51 2.20 6.14
CA GLY A 29 -17.68 2.47 7.01
C GLY A 29 -17.75 1.65 8.31
N PRO A 30 -18.87 1.70 9.07
CA PRO A 30 -18.95 1.01 10.35
C PRO A 30 -18.89 -0.51 10.18
N CYS A 31 -17.68 -1.07 10.20
CA CYS A 31 -17.41 -2.50 10.22
C CYS A 31 -17.23 -2.97 11.67
N GLY A 32 -17.52 -4.24 11.95
CA GLY A 32 -17.33 -4.84 13.28
C GLY A 32 -18.49 -5.72 13.74
N LEU A 33 -19.52 -5.87 12.92
CA LEU A 33 -20.60 -6.84 13.15
C LEU A 33 -20.16 -8.22 12.65
N TRP A 34 -20.16 -9.18 13.56
CA TRP A 34 -19.82 -10.58 13.30
C TRP A 34 -20.97 -11.44 13.85
N PRO A 35 -21.99 -11.75 13.03
CA PRO A 35 -23.13 -12.56 13.48
C PRO A 35 -22.76 -14.02 13.75
N HIS A 36 -21.69 -14.49 13.10
CA HIS A 36 -21.11 -15.82 13.25
C HIS A 36 -19.61 -15.69 13.50
N ASP A 37 -19.05 -16.59 14.30
CA ASP A 37 -17.61 -16.68 14.52
C ASP A 37 -16.91 -17.13 13.23
N ILE A 38 -15.68 -16.64 13.02
CA ILE A 38 -14.81 -16.98 11.87
C ILE A 38 -13.93 -18.21 12.12
N GLY A 39 -13.96 -18.74 13.35
CA GLY A 39 -13.23 -19.93 13.73
C GLY A 39 -13.99 -21.20 13.38
N PRO A 40 -13.31 -22.36 13.33
CA PRO A 40 -13.99 -23.63 13.08
C PRO A 40 -15.02 -23.91 14.17
N SER A 41 -16.30 -23.99 13.79
CA SER A 41 -17.38 -24.45 14.65
C SER A 41 -18.13 -25.65 14.05
N LEU A 42 -19.13 -26.15 14.77
CA LEU A 42 -20.01 -27.22 14.30
C LEU A 42 -21.17 -26.69 13.42
N ASP A 43 -21.21 -25.39 13.12
CA ASP A 43 -22.21 -24.79 12.26
C ASP A 43 -22.01 -25.25 10.79
N GLY A 44 -23.11 -25.61 10.13
CA GLY A 44 -23.12 -25.97 8.71
C GLY A 44 -22.63 -24.85 7.79
N ALA A 45 -22.64 -23.59 8.26
CA ALA A 45 -22.07 -22.45 7.56
C ALA A 45 -20.54 -22.52 7.44
N ASP A 46 -19.83 -23.06 8.44
CA ASP A 46 -18.35 -23.11 8.47
C ASP A 46 -17.78 -24.20 7.56
N PHE A 47 -18.60 -25.18 7.19
CA PHE A 47 -18.23 -26.24 6.25
C PHE A 47 -18.49 -25.86 4.79
N GLN A 48 -18.92 -24.62 4.53
CA GLN A 48 -19.15 -24.12 3.17
C GLN A 48 -17.98 -23.26 2.70
N ASN A 49 -17.58 -23.42 1.43
CA ASN A 49 -16.60 -22.52 0.79
C ASN A 49 -17.27 -21.20 0.39
N ARG A 50 -17.63 -20.38 1.37
CA ARG A 50 -18.25 -19.07 1.20
C ARG A 50 -17.50 -18.04 2.04
N GLU A 51 -17.49 -16.79 1.60
CA GLU A 51 -16.88 -15.73 2.41
C GLU A 51 -17.70 -15.50 3.69
N TYR A 52 -17.02 -15.09 4.76
CA TYR A 52 -17.70 -14.69 6.00
C TYR A 52 -18.52 -13.41 5.77
N TRP A 53 -19.59 -13.24 6.57
CA TRP A 53 -20.57 -12.15 6.42
C TRP A 53 -19.95 -10.77 6.18
N ASN A 54 -18.90 -10.45 6.94
CA ASN A 54 -18.26 -9.13 6.92
C ASN A 54 -16.98 -9.07 6.06
N PHE A 55 -16.77 -10.01 5.14
CA PHE A 55 -15.54 -10.12 4.34
C PHE A 55 -15.19 -8.83 3.60
N GLY A 56 -16.11 -8.27 2.83
CA GLY A 56 -15.86 -7.04 2.09
C GLY A 56 -15.47 -5.87 3.00
N CYS A 57 -16.23 -5.63 4.08
CA CYS A 57 -15.98 -4.51 4.99
C CYS A 57 -14.67 -4.70 5.77
N ALA A 58 -14.42 -5.90 6.31
CA ALA A 58 -13.22 -6.21 7.07
C ALA A 58 -11.96 -6.04 6.21
N ASN A 59 -11.97 -6.54 4.98
CA ASN A 59 -10.86 -6.37 4.05
C ASN A 59 -10.62 -4.90 3.70
N GLN A 60 -11.67 -4.14 3.38
CA GLN A 60 -11.53 -2.72 3.06
C GLN A 60 -11.06 -1.90 4.26
N ARG A 61 -11.52 -2.21 5.47
CA ARG A 61 -11.09 -1.55 6.70
C ARG A 61 -9.63 -1.85 7.03
N ASN A 62 -9.19 -3.09 6.82
CA ASN A 62 -7.79 -3.47 6.97
C ASN A 62 -6.91 -2.76 5.92
N LEU A 63 -7.36 -2.70 4.67
CA LEU A 63 -6.67 -1.93 3.62
C LEU A 63 -6.56 -0.46 4.00
N ALA A 64 -7.64 0.16 4.44
CA ALA A 64 -7.66 1.56 4.88
C ALA A 64 -6.67 1.82 6.03
N ALA A 65 -6.52 0.87 6.97
CA ALA A 65 -5.55 0.97 8.06
C ALA A 65 -4.09 0.77 7.62
N MET A 66 -3.84 0.03 6.53
CA MET A 66 -2.50 -0.21 5.98
C MET A 66 -2.04 0.88 5.00
N VAL A 67 -2.95 1.70 4.50
CA VAL A 67 -2.62 2.77 3.54
C VAL A 67 -1.89 3.91 4.25
N GLU A 68 -0.62 4.12 3.90
CA GLU A 68 0.20 5.21 4.42
C GLU A 68 -0.27 6.57 3.89
N ASN A 69 -0.54 6.68 2.58
CA ASN A 69 -0.98 7.91 1.94
C ASN A 69 -2.33 7.71 1.22
N PRO A 70 -3.46 8.16 1.81
CA PRO A 70 -4.77 7.99 1.21
C PRO A 70 -4.98 8.79 -0.08
N ALA A 71 -4.13 9.78 -0.37
CA ALA A 71 -4.17 10.51 -1.64
C ALA A 71 -3.94 9.59 -2.84
N ASP A 72 -3.15 8.53 -2.66
CA ASP A 72 -2.78 7.60 -3.73
C ASP A 72 -3.98 6.75 -4.21
N LEU A 73 -5.09 6.71 -3.43
CA LEU A 73 -6.33 6.03 -3.83
C LEU A 73 -7.19 6.84 -4.80
N VAL A 74 -7.07 8.17 -4.77
CA VAL A 74 -7.87 9.08 -5.61
C VAL A 74 -7.13 9.48 -6.87
N GLN A 75 -5.81 9.61 -6.77
CA GLN A 75 -4.96 10.02 -7.88
C GLN A 75 -3.69 9.17 -7.91
N PRO A 76 -3.21 8.79 -9.12
CA PRO A 76 -1.91 8.17 -9.25
C PRO A 76 -0.82 9.16 -8.80
N ARG A 77 0.15 8.65 -8.04
CA ARG A 77 1.37 9.42 -7.75
C ARG A 77 2.13 9.65 -9.05
N GLY A 78 2.76 10.82 -9.19
CA GLY A 78 3.69 11.06 -10.29
C GLY A 78 4.87 10.10 -10.22
N ASP A 79 5.20 9.44 -11.33
CA ASP A 79 6.35 8.53 -11.40
C ASP A 79 7.66 9.27 -11.12
N THR A 80 8.54 8.61 -10.39
CA THR A 80 9.92 9.08 -10.25
C THR A 80 10.68 8.85 -11.56
N PRO A 81 11.62 9.73 -11.94
CA PRO A 81 12.39 9.53 -13.15
C PRO A 81 13.18 8.23 -13.08
N ALA A 82 13.27 7.53 -14.21
CA ALA A 82 14.00 6.28 -14.30
C ALA A 82 15.46 6.47 -13.86
N TYR A 83 15.96 5.56 -13.02
CA TYR A 83 17.34 5.61 -12.54
C TYR A 83 18.31 5.24 -13.68
N ALA A 84 18.78 6.26 -14.40
CA ALA A 84 19.57 6.11 -15.63
C ALA A 84 20.87 5.32 -15.44
N ALA A 85 21.55 5.50 -14.30
CA ALA A 85 22.80 4.80 -14.01
C ALA A 85 22.61 3.28 -13.86
N ARG A 86 21.52 2.82 -13.22
CA ARG A 86 21.23 1.38 -13.17
C ARG A 86 20.84 0.84 -14.54
N ARG A 87 20.10 1.61 -15.33
CA ARG A 87 19.73 1.19 -16.68
C ARG A 87 20.96 1.04 -17.59
N SER A 88 21.89 1.99 -17.58
CA SER A 88 23.11 1.89 -18.38
C SER A 88 23.95 0.68 -17.97
N THR A 89 24.17 0.46 -16.67
CA THR A 89 24.92 -0.71 -16.18
C THR A 89 24.29 -2.04 -16.58
N MET A 90 22.96 -2.16 -16.53
CA MET A 90 22.26 -3.37 -16.98
C MET A 90 22.38 -3.60 -18.49
N LEU A 91 22.25 -2.52 -19.28
CA LEU A 91 22.38 -2.60 -20.74
C LEU A 91 23.80 -2.98 -21.16
N GLU A 92 24.82 -2.48 -20.47
CA GLU A 92 26.21 -2.84 -20.74
C GLU A 92 26.51 -4.31 -20.40
N LYS A 93 26.00 -4.83 -19.28
CA LYS A 93 26.09 -6.26 -18.95
C LYS A 93 25.43 -7.11 -20.03
N TYR A 94 24.23 -6.73 -20.45
CA TYR A 94 23.51 -7.42 -21.52
C TYR A 94 24.30 -7.44 -22.84
N ARG A 95 24.88 -6.30 -23.25
CA ARG A 95 25.75 -6.19 -24.44
C ARG A 95 26.98 -7.09 -24.39
N LYS A 96 27.54 -7.30 -23.19
CA LYS A 96 28.70 -8.17 -22.97
C LYS A 96 28.35 -9.65 -22.79
N GLY A 97 27.06 -10.00 -22.76
CA GLY A 97 26.60 -11.36 -22.44
C GLY A 97 26.79 -11.74 -20.96
N GLU A 98 27.00 -10.74 -20.09
CA GLU A 98 27.11 -10.95 -18.64
C GLU A 98 25.71 -10.95 -18.00
N GLU A 99 25.53 -11.75 -16.95
CA GLU A 99 24.26 -11.83 -16.25
C GLU A 99 23.89 -10.46 -15.63
N PRO A 100 22.75 -9.85 -16.03
CA PRO A 100 22.32 -8.56 -15.51
C PRO A 100 21.73 -8.69 -14.10
N SER A 101 21.30 -9.90 -13.71
CA SER A 101 20.79 -10.20 -12.38
C SER A 101 21.86 -10.02 -11.29
N GLY A 102 21.44 -10.00 -10.03
CA GLY A 102 22.37 -10.10 -8.90
C GLY A 102 22.79 -11.55 -8.69
N LYS A 103 24.01 -11.78 -8.17
CA LYS A 103 24.39 -13.10 -7.70
C LYS A 103 23.60 -13.41 -6.43
N TYR A 104 22.65 -14.32 -6.50
CA TYR A 104 21.97 -14.84 -5.31
C TYR A 104 22.90 -15.85 -4.62
N ALA A 105 23.17 -15.63 -3.33
CA ALA A 105 24.11 -16.46 -2.57
C ALA A 105 23.59 -17.88 -2.31
N THR A 106 22.32 -18.18 -2.62
CA THR A 106 21.62 -19.39 -2.13
C THR A 106 20.89 -20.17 -3.22
N ASP A 107 21.39 -20.20 -4.46
CA ASP A 107 20.82 -21.10 -5.48
C ASP A 107 21.30 -22.55 -5.33
N LYS A 108 22.15 -22.84 -4.33
CA LYS A 108 22.72 -24.17 -4.09
C LYS A 108 22.42 -24.78 -2.71
N ASP A 109 21.83 -24.02 -1.78
CA ASP A 109 21.64 -24.46 -0.39
C ASP A 109 20.19 -24.88 -0.06
N GLY A 110 19.28 -24.83 -1.03
CA GLY A 110 17.90 -25.30 -0.90
C GLY A 110 17.69 -26.79 -1.21
N LYS A 111 18.66 -27.67 -0.94
CA LYS A 111 18.45 -29.12 -1.08
C LYS A 111 17.80 -29.71 0.17
N ILE A 112 16.48 -29.54 0.30
CA ILE A 112 15.67 -30.42 1.17
C ILE A 112 15.48 -31.74 0.41
N SER A 113 16.44 -32.64 0.51
CA SER A 113 16.22 -34.07 0.28
C SER A 113 17.44 -34.85 0.80
N ASP A 114 17.61 -34.87 2.11
CA ASP A 114 18.27 -35.99 2.77
C ASP A 114 17.62 -36.19 4.15
N LEU A 115 16.45 -36.82 4.12
CA LEU A 115 15.86 -37.46 5.29
C LEU A 115 16.01 -38.96 5.06
N THR A 116 17.16 -39.46 5.49
CA THR A 116 17.42 -40.75 6.14
C THR A 116 16.64 -41.97 5.63
N LYS A 117 17.38 -42.93 5.07
CA LYS A 117 17.01 -44.36 5.08
C LYS A 117 17.64 -45.04 6.28
#